data_AF-A0A926YA11-F1
#
_entry.id   AF-A0A926YA11-F1
#
_cell.length_a   1.000
_cell.length_b   1.000
_cell.length_c   1.000
_cell.angle_alpha   90.00
_cell.angle_beta   90.00
_cell.angle_gamma   90.00
#
_symmetry.space_group_name_H-M   'P 1'
#
loop_
_entity.id
_entity.type
_entity.pdbx_description
1 polymer ?
#
loop_
_entity_poly.entity_id
_entity_poly.type
_entity_poly.pdbx_seq_one_letter_code
_entity_poly.pdbx_strand_id
1 'polypeptide(L)'
;AFIRAWFQAQDYWKANPEESKTLIAKTLSIKPEEVSTDGVQLFTLQDNLKAFTPGSTAESLYHTAKLYADFYIRTGGLNTAPDIQKLLDPSFVQQLQPGS
;
A
#
# COMPACT_ATOMS: atom_id res chain seq x y z
N ALA A 1 3.05 10.39 12.63
CA ALA A 1 3.54 11.46 11.74
C ALA A 1 3.73 10.96 10.31
N PHE A 2 4.52 9.89 10.09
CA PHE A 2 4.82 9.35 8.75
C PHE A 2 3.58 9.02 7.90
N ILE A 3 2.64 8.20 8.40
CA ILE A 3 1.44 7.80 7.64
C ILE A 3 0.54 9.01 7.30
N ARG A 4 0.47 10.02 8.16
CA ARG A 4 -0.23 11.28 7.84
C ARG A 4 0.44 12.03 6.69
N ALA A 5 1.76 12.13 6.71
CA ALA A 5 2.53 12.78 5.64
C ALA A 5 2.36 12.03 4.31
N TRP A 6 2.25 10.70 4.33
CA TRP A 6 1.93 9.90 3.13
C TRP A 6 0.59 10.31 2.50
N PHE A 7 -0.49 10.38 3.29
CA PHE A 7 -1.79 10.81 2.77
C PHE A 7 -1.77 12.26 2.27
N GLN A 8 -1.06 13.16 2.97
CA GLN A 8 -0.85 14.54 2.48
C GLN A 8 -0.11 14.57 1.13
N ALA A 9 0.90 13.73 0.94
CA ALA A 9 1.62 13.61 -0.32
C ALA A 9 0.72 13.06 -1.44
N GLN A 10 -0.16 12.09 -1.14
CA GLN A 10 -1.15 11.60 -2.10
C GLN A 10 -2.14 12.70 -2.51
N ASP A 11 -2.61 13.51 -1.55
CA ASP A 11 -3.50 14.63 -1.83
C ASP A 11 -2.79 15.69 -2.70
N TYR A 12 -1.54 16.00 -2.39
CA TYR A 12 -0.72 16.89 -3.22
C TYR A 12 -0.56 16.37 -4.64
N TRP A 13 -0.27 15.07 -4.80
CA TRP A 13 -0.12 14.46 -6.11
C TRP A 13 -1.41 14.58 -6.93
N LYS A 14 -2.56 14.25 -6.32
CA LYS A 14 -3.86 14.36 -6.99
C LYS A 14 -4.21 15.80 -7.36
N ALA A 15 -3.85 16.78 -6.53
CA ALA A 15 -4.08 18.20 -6.80
C ALA A 15 -3.12 18.79 -7.84
N ASN A 16 -1.91 18.24 -7.97
CA ASN A 16 -0.84 18.77 -8.84
C ASN A 16 -0.30 17.69 -9.80
N PRO A 17 -1.12 17.14 -10.71
CA PRO A 17 -0.74 15.98 -11.51
C PRO A 17 0.46 16.23 -12.43
N GLU A 18 0.53 17.37 -13.12
CA GLU A 18 1.62 17.68 -14.05
C GLU A 18 2.97 17.92 -13.35
N GLU A 19 2.94 18.63 -12.22
CA GLU A 19 4.15 18.86 -11.42
C GLU A 19 4.64 17.54 -10.81
N SER A 20 3.72 16.76 -10.25
CA SER A 20 4.04 15.47 -9.66
C SER A 20 4.57 14.48 -10.69
N LYS A 21 3.98 14.47 -11.90
CA LYS A 21 4.49 13.71 -13.05
C LYS A 21 5.92 14.08 -13.38
N THR A 22 6.23 15.37 -13.42
CA THR A 22 7.60 15.87 -13.65
C THR A 22 8.57 15.42 -12.55
N LEU A 23 8.16 15.50 -11.28
CA LEU A 23 8.96 15.06 -10.14
C LEU A 23 9.22 13.54 -10.15
N ILE A 24 8.19 12.74 -10.44
CA ILE A 24 8.27 11.29 -10.56
C ILE A 24 9.21 10.92 -11.71
N ALA A 25 9.05 11.52 -12.89
CA ALA A 25 9.90 11.28 -14.04
C ALA A 25 11.37 11.55 -13.74
N LYS A 26 11.67 12.70 -13.12
CA LYS A 26 13.02 13.07 -12.68
C LYS A 26 13.59 12.06 -11.69
N THR A 27 12.78 11.62 -10.72
CA THR A 27 13.22 10.67 -9.67
C THR A 27 13.52 9.30 -10.24
N LEU A 28 12.69 8.83 -11.18
CA LEU A 28 12.85 7.55 -11.85
C LEU A 28 13.83 7.59 -13.03
N SER A 29 14.35 8.77 -13.38
CA SER A 29 15.22 9.00 -14.55
C SER A 29 14.59 8.54 -15.88
N ILE A 30 13.27 8.74 -16.01
CA ILE A 30 12.49 8.46 -17.23
C ILE A 30 11.94 9.76 -17.81
N LYS A 31 11.35 9.70 -19.01
CA LYS A 31 10.68 10.87 -19.57
C LYS A 31 9.30 11.08 -18.93
N PRO A 32 8.81 12.33 -18.80
CA PRO A 32 7.49 12.59 -18.25
C PRO A 32 6.38 11.79 -18.94
N GLU A 33 6.39 11.68 -20.27
CA GLU A 33 5.42 10.90 -21.04
C GLU A 33 5.36 9.41 -20.69
N GLU A 34 6.40 8.85 -20.07
CA GLU A 34 6.46 7.45 -19.65
C GLU A 34 5.85 7.23 -18.25
N VAL A 35 5.56 8.31 -17.51
CA VAL A 35 4.87 8.21 -16.23
C VAL A 35 3.38 7.92 -16.47
N SER A 36 2.97 6.70 -16.13
CA SER A 36 1.56 6.29 -16.11
C SER A 36 1.16 5.84 -14.71
N THR A 37 -0.09 6.12 -14.35
CA THR A 37 -0.76 5.59 -13.16
C THR A 37 -1.60 4.35 -13.46
N ASP A 38 -1.61 3.87 -14.70
CA ASP A 38 -2.39 2.70 -15.09
C ASP A 38 -1.89 1.46 -14.33
N GLY A 39 -2.81 0.73 -13.72
CA GLY A 39 -2.50 -0.40 -12.85
C GLY A 39 -2.06 -0.03 -11.43
N VAL A 40 -1.95 1.27 -11.10
CA VAL A 40 -1.67 1.75 -9.74
C VAL A 40 -2.94 2.22 -9.07
N GLN A 41 -3.35 1.55 -8.00
CA GLN A 41 -4.42 2.01 -7.13
C GLN A 41 -3.84 2.65 -5.87
N LEU A 42 -3.95 3.97 -5.75
CA LEU A 42 -3.59 4.69 -4.53
C LEU A 42 -4.71 4.51 -3.50
N PHE A 43 -4.46 3.65 -2.52
CA PHE A 43 -5.42 3.39 -1.45
C PHE A 43 -5.69 4.65 -0.63
N THR A 44 -6.98 4.97 -0.46
CA THR A 44 -7.44 5.97 0.51
C THR A 44 -7.27 5.44 1.94
N LEU A 45 -7.50 6.30 2.94
CA LEU A 45 -7.57 5.86 4.33
C LEU A 45 -8.61 4.74 4.51
N GLN A 46 -9.79 4.87 3.89
CA GLN A 46 -10.86 3.88 3.98
C GLN A 46 -10.49 2.56 3.31
N ASP A 47 -9.81 2.60 2.16
CA ASP A 47 -9.32 1.40 1.49
C ASP A 47 -8.29 0.66 2.36
N ASN A 48 -7.36 1.38 2.99
CA ASN A 48 -6.39 0.79 3.91
C ASN A 48 -7.10 0.13 5.09
N LEU A 49 -8.07 0.81 5.72
CA LEU A 49 -8.85 0.25 6.84
C LEU A 49 -9.59 -1.04 6.45
N LYS A 50 -10.20 -1.05 5.27
CA LYS A 50 -10.83 -2.26 4.71
C LYS A 50 -9.79 -3.35 4.51
N ALA A 51 -8.61 -3.01 3.97
CA ALA A 51 -7.55 -3.98 3.70
C ALA A 51 -6.94 -4.57 4.99
N PHE A 52 -6.91 -3.80 6.07
CA PHE A 52 -6.53 -4.25 7.41
C PHE A 52 -7.63 -5.03 8.15
N THR A 53 -8.76 -5.33 7.50
CA THR A 53 -9.76 -6.25 8.06
C THR A 53 -9.43 -7.69 7.64
N PRO A 54 -9.37 -8.66 8.58
CA PRO A 54 -9.22 -10.07 8.21
C PRO A 54 -10.34 -10.54 7.27
N GLY A 55 -9.99 -11.30 6.24
CA GLY A 55 -10.94 -11.77 5.24
C GLY A 55 -10.39 -12.92 4.41
N SER A 56 -11.20 -13.41 3.46
CA SER A 56 -10.87 -14.53 2.58
C SER A 56 -10.68 -14.15 1.11
N THR A 57 -10.63 -12.85 0.82
CA THR A 57 -10.45 -12.31 -0.54
C THR A 57 -9.18 -11.49 -0.60
N ALA A 58 -8.70 -11.20 -1.82
CA ALA A 58 -7.52 -10.36 -2.05
C ALA A 58 -7.66 -8.92 -1.56
N GLU A 59 -8.87 -8.50 -1.19
CA GLU A 59 -9.09 -7.21 -0.52
C GLU A 59 -8.47 -7.17 0.87
N SER A 60 -8.25 -8.32 1.53
CA SER A 60 -7.65 -8.40 2.85
C SER A 60 -6.13 -8.62 2.77
N LEU A 61 -5.36 -7.76 3.46
CA LEU A 61 -3.91 -7.93 3.59
C LEU A 61 -3.56 -9.25 4.29
N TYR A 62 -4.39 -9.73 5.21
CA TYR A 62 -4.18 -11.01 5.90
C TYR A 62 -4.29 -12.19 4.92
N HIS A 63 -5.29 -12.17 4.04
CA HIS A 63 -5.46 -13.19 3.01
C HIS A 63 -4.28 -13.16 2.03
N THR A 64 -3.93 -11.98 1.52
CA THR A 64 -2.85 -11.79 0.56
C THR A 64 -1.49 -12.17 1.14
N ALA A 65 -1.20 -11.81 2.40
CA ALA A 65 0.02 -12.22 3.10
C ALA A 65 0.10 -13.74 3.25
N LYS A 66 -1.02 -14.41 3.56
CA LYS A 66 -1.09 -15.87 3.62
C LYS A 66 -0.82 -16.50 2.25
N LEU A 67 -1.45 -15.99 1.20
CA LEU A 67 -1.26 -16.47 -0.16
C LEU A 67 0.22 -16.41 -0.59
N TYR A 68 0.90 -15.30 -0.27
CA TYR A 68 2.33 -15.17 -0.55
C TYR A 68 3.19 -16.08 0.34
N ALA A 69 2.92 -16.17 1.64
CA ALA A 69 3.64 -17.09 2.53
C ALA A 69 3.55 -18.54 2.01
N ASP A 70 2.35 -19.01 1.67
CA ASP A 70 2.12 -20.35 1.12
C ASP A 70 2.87 -20.56 -0.21
N PHE A 71 2.87 -19.54 -1.09
CA PHE A 71 3.64 -19.57 -2.33
C PHE A 71 5.14 -19.74 -2.06
N TYR A 72 5.72 -18.93 -1.18
CA TYR A 72 7.15 -18.96 -0.89
C TYR A 72 7.59 -20.23 -0.16
N ILE A 73 6.74 -20.81 0.70
CA ILE A 73 7.01 -22.14 1.28
C ILE A 73 7.05 -23.19 0.18
N ARG A 74 6.04 -23.20 -0.69
CA ARG A 74 5.93 -24.20 -1.77
C ARG A 74 7.10 -24.14 -2.75
N THR A 75 7.61 -22.95 -3.06
CA THR A 75 8.74 -22.77 -3.99
C THR A 75 10.11 -22.86 -3.31
N GLY A 76 10.16 -23.11 -1.99
CA GLY A 76 11.40 -23.23 -1.23
C GLY A 76 12.09 -21.90 -0.91
N GLY A 77 11.41 -20.76 -1.11
CA GLY A 77 11.90 -19.43 -0.74
C GLY A 77 11.78 -19.12 0.75
N LEU A 78 10.91 -19.83 1.47
CA LEU A 78 10.79 -19.79 2.93
C LEU A 78 10.78 -21.20 3.50
N ASN A 79 11.33 -21.36 4.72
CA ASN A 79 11.28 -22.62 5.46
C ASN A 79 10.08 -22.68 6.43
N THR A 80 9.57 -21.53 6.88
CA THR A 80 8.45 -21.44 7.83
C THR A 80 7.66 -20.16 7.58
N ALA A 81 6.33 -20.24 7.68
CA ALA A 81 5.47 -19.09 7.48
C ALA A 81 5.62 -18.09 8.63
N PRO A 82 5.65 -16.77 8.36
CA PRO A 82 5.65 -15.77 9.41
C PRO A 82 4.31 -15.72 10.14
N ASP A 83 4.31 -15.20 11.36
CA ASP A 83 3.08 -14.86 12.08
C ASP A 83 2.47 -13.59 11.46
N ILE A 84 1.48 -13.78 10.59
CA ILE A 84 0.83 -12.68 9.85
C ILE A 84 0.17 -11.68 10.80
N GLN A 85 -0.34 -12.13 11.95
CA GLN A 85 -0.98 -11.23 12.93
C GLN A 85 0.04 -10.28 13.56
N LYS A 86 1.30 -10.69 13.68
CA LYS A 86 2.40 -9.83 14.17
C LYS A 86 3.05 -9.01 13.07
N LEU A 87 2.91 -9.43 11.81
CA LEU A 87 3.45 -8.72 10.65
C LEU A 87 2.65 -7.46 10.33
N LEU A 88 1.34 -7.51 10.51
CA LEU A 88 0.43 -6.42 10.17
C LEU A 88 0.04 -5.63 11.42
N ASP A 89 0.40 -4.35 11.44
CA ASP A 89 0.01 -3.42 12.51
C ASP A 89 -1.00 -2.39 11.97
N PRO A 90 -2.32 -2.61 12.17
CA PRO A 90 -3.35 -1.70 11.68
C PRO A 90 -3.42 -0.39 12.49
N SER A 91 -2.75 -0.31 13.65
CA SER A 91 -2.90 0.82 14.58
C SER A 91 -2.49 2.15 13.95
N PHE A 92 -1.46 2.13 13.10
CA PHE A 92 -0.97 3.32 12.41
C PHE A 92 -1.99 3.97 11.45
N VAL A 93 -2.93 3.18 10.93
CA VAL A 93 -4.00 3.64 10.04
C VAL A 93 -5.27 3.94 10.85
N GLN A 94 -5.60 3.10 11.83
CA GLN A 94 -6.77 3.27 12.69
C GLN A 94 -6.72 4.59 13.48
N GLN A 95 -5.55 4.99 13.97
CA GLN A 95 -5.34 6.27 14.67
C GLN A 95 -5.59 7.52 13.82
N LEU A 96 -5.83 7.37 12.51
CA LEU A 96 -6.12 8.47 11.60
C LEU A 96 -7.62 8.60 11.30
N GLN A 97 -8.46 7.68 11.81
CA GLN A 97 -9.89 7.79 11.67
C GLN A 97 -10.44 8.95 12.51
N PRO A 98 -11.37 9.76 11.99
CA PRO A 98 -12.05 10.76 12.80
C PRO A 98 -12.78 10.08 13.97
N GLY A 99 -12.47 10.48 15.20
CA GLY A 99 -13.08 9.93 16.42
C GLY A 99 -12.37 8.71 17.04
N SER A 100 -11.13 8.44 16.63
CA SER A 100 -10.21 7.50 17.29
C SER A 100 -9.42 8.13 18.45
#